data_AF-A0AAQ4RL04-F1
#
_entry.id   AF-A0AAQ4RL04-F1
#
_cell.length_a   1.000
_cell.length_b   1.000
_cell.length_c   1.000
_cell.angle_alpha   90.00
_cell.angle_beta   90.00
_cell.angle_gamma   90.00
#
_symmetry.space_group_name_H-M   'P 1'
#
loop_
_entity.id
_entity.type
_entity.pdbx_description
1 polymer ?
#
loop_
_entity_poly.entity_id
_entity_poly.type
_entity_poly.pdbx_seq_one_letter_code
_entity_poly.pdbx_strand_id
1 'polypeptide(L)'
;MMSWRLLCRLCVSTPMLSSQGVCVVTCSASSSGVCLSYSESGYSTTATNFNTDGSTDYGIFQINSRWWCEDGRTPRSKNACSISCSALVSDDVRVAINCAKRVVRDPNGMRAWVGWRNHCEHRDVSSYLAGCRL
;
A
#
# COMPACT_ATOMS: atom_id res chain seq x y z
N MET A 1 -0.90 -29.71 5.56
CA MET A 1 0.06 -28.68 5.06
C MET A 1 -0.43 -28.25 3.69
N MET A 2 -0.99 -27.05 3.55
CA MET A 2 -1.59 -26.58 2.27
C MET A 2 -0.69 -25.55 1.60
N SER A 3 -0.42 -25.77 0.31
CA SER A 3 0.52 -24.99 -0.50
C SER A 3 -0.11 -23.67 -0.96
N TRP A 4 0.54 -22.54 -0.66
CA TRP A 4 -0.03 -21.20 -0.79
C TRP A 4 0.13 -20.56 -2.18
N ARG A 5 0.11 -21.37 -3.24
CA ARG A 5 0.29 -20.90 -4.62
C ARG A 5 -0.97 -21.14 -5.45
N LEU A 6 -1.69 -20.06 -5.75
CA LEU A 6 -2.00 -19.64 -7.14
C LEU A 6 -2.74 -18.29 -7.15
N LEU A 7 -2.07 -17.30 -7.75
CA LEU A 7 -2.60 -16.15 -8.49
C LEU A 7 -3.75 -15.34 -7.86
N CYS A 8 -3.45 -14.10 -7.49
CA CYS A 8 -4.45 -13.14 -7.05
C CYS A 8 -4.21 -11.74 -7.60
N ARG A 9 -5.34 -11.04 -7.82
CA ARG A 9 -5.52 -10.19 -8.99
C ARG A 9 -6.77 -9.28 -8.71
N LEU A 10 -6.57 -7.99 -8.39
CA LEU A 10 -7.52 -6.85 -8.15
C LEU A 10 -8.21 -6.30 -9.41
N CYS A 11 -9.55 -6.29 -9.50
CA CYS A 11 -10.22 -5.38 -10.43
C CYS A 11 -10.22 -3.97 -9.83
N VAL A 12 -9.54 -3.01 -10.46
CA VAL A 12 -9.82 -1.58 -10.29
C VAL A 12 -10.58 -1.13 -11.54
N SER A 13 -11.83 -0.70 -11.35
CA SER A 13 -12.72 -0.30 -12.44
C SER A 13 -12.39 1.11 -12.95
N THR A 14 -11.29 1.26 -13.70
CA THR A 14 -11.11 2.41 -14.60
C THR A 14 -11.79 2.08 -15.94
N PRO A 15 -12.56 3.02 -16.54
CA PRO A 15 -13.29 2.76 -17.78
C PRO A 15 -12.39 2.92 -19.03
N MET A 16 -11.21 2.29 -19.06
CA MET A 16 -10.38 2.17 -20.26
C MET A 16 -9.60 0.84 -20.32
N LEU A 17 -9.48 0.32 -21.55
CA LEU A 17 -8.74 -0.88 -21.97
C LEU A 17 -9.34 -2.28 -21.68
N SER A 18 -10.24 -2.66 -22.59
CA SER A 18 -10.23 -3.90 -23.37
C SER A 18 -9.41 -5.13 -22.87
N SER A 19 -10.14 -6.24 -22.70
CA SER A 19 -9.76 -7.64 -23.00
C SER A 19 -8.58 -8.34 -22.31
N GLN A 20 -7.73 -7.68 -21.50
CA GLN A 20 -6.68 -8.36 -20.73
C GLN A 20 -6.68 -7.95 -19.25
N GLY A 21 -7.41 -8.71 -18.41
CA GLY A 21 -7.52 -8.47 -16.98
C GLY A 21 -6.23 -8.71 -16.19
N VAL A 22 -5.29 -7.76 -16.23
CA VAL A 22 -4.17 -7.63 -15.27
C VAL A 22 -4.67 -6.96 -14.03
N CYS A 23 -5.38 -7.74 -13.26
CA CYS A 23 -5.74 -7.38 -11.92
C CYS A 23 -4.47 -7.50 -11.01
N VAL A 24 -4.40 -6.93 -9.79
CA VAL A 24 -3.15 -6.90 -8.97
C VAL A 24 -3.15 -7.47 -7.52
N VAL A 25 -4.23 -7.46 -6.71
CA VAL A 25 -4.24 -8.03 -5.34
C VAL A 25 -5.52 -8.82 -4.99
N THR A 26 -5.33 -9.99 -4.38
CA THR A 26 -6.28 -10.71 -3.48
C THR A 26 -5.46 -11.82 -2.77
N CYS A 27 -6.05 -12.87 -2.19
CA CYS A 27 -5.41 -13.75 -1.20
C CYS A 27 -4.89 -12.92 0.00
N SER A 28 -5.83 -12.57 0.89
CA SER A 28 -5.60 -11.87 2.17
C SER A 28 -5.44 -10.34 2.13
N ALA A 29 -6.07 -9.64 1.17
CA ALA A 29 -6.33 -8.21 1.32
C ALA A 29 -7.56 -8.00 2.22
N SER A 30 -7.39 -7.28 3.34
CA SER A 30 -8.52 -6.79 4.13
C SER A 30 -9.11 -5.53 3.49
N SER A 31 -10.41 -5.29 3.69
CA SER A 31 -11.08 -4.05 3.28
C SER A 31 -10.39 -2.80 3.82
N SER A 32 -9.84 -2.87 5.03
CA SER A 32 -9.02 -1.81 5.64
C SER A 32 -7.76 -1.49 4.83
N GLY A 33 -7.11 -2.49 4.22
CA GLY A 33 -5.93 -2.31 3.38
C GLY A 33 -6.26 -1.71 2.01
N VAL A 34 -7.41 -2.07 1.43
CA VAL A 34 -7.90 -1.46 0.18
C VAL A 34 -8.28 0.00 0.41
N CYS A 35 -9.03 0.29 1.48
CA CYS A 35 -9.36 1.66 1.88
C CYS A 35 -8.11 2.51 2.15
N LEU A 36 -7.09 1.93 2.80
CA LEU A 36 -5.78 2.58 2.97
C LEU A 36 -5.19 3.00 1.61
N SER A 37 -5.03 2.06 0.67
CA SER A 37 -4.43 2.37 -0.64
C SER A 37 -5.21 3.41 -1.46
N TYR A 38 -6.53 3.44 -1.32
CA TYR A 38 -7.35 4.49 -1.93
C TYR A 38 -7.10 5.85 -1.27
N SER A 39 -7.14 5.89 0.06
CA SER A 39 -7.07 7.13 0.85
C SER A 39 -5.68 7.79 0.81
N GLU A 40 -4.63 7.02 0.55
CA GLU A 40 -3.25 7.51 0.49
C GLU A 40 -2.80 7.86 -0.95
N SER A 41 -3.11 7.04 -1.95
CA SER A 41 -2.59 7.26 -3.32
C SER A 41 -3.61 7.12 -4.46
N GLY A 42 -4.89 6.93 -4.16
CA GLY A 42 -5.90 6.62 -5.18
C GLY A 42 -5.60 5.33 -5.94
N TYR A 43 -4.98 4.34 -5.27
CA TYR A 43 -4.43 3.11 -5.84
C TYR A 43 -3.20 3.26 -6.75
N SER A 44 -2.65 4.48 -6.92
CA SER A 44 -1.45 4.67 -7.74
C SER A 44 -0.22 4.00 -7.10
N THR A 45 0.41 3.08 -7.85
CA THR A 45 1.68 2.45 -7.49
C THR A 45 2.88 3.39 -7.66
N THR A 46 2.73 4.47 -8.41
CA THR A 46 3.80 5.43 -8.75
C THR A 46 3.72 6.76 -8.00
N ALA A 47 2.71 6.93 -7.15
CA ALA A 47 2.54 8.15 -6.35
C ALA A 47 3.73 8.42 -5.43
N THR A 48 4.19 9.67 -5.40
CA THR A 48 5.17 10.17 -4.44
C THR A 48 4.78 11.53 -3.91
N ASN A 49 4.83 11.72 -2.59
CA ASN A 49 4.54 13.00 -1.92
C ASN A 49 5.77 13.48 -1.15
N PHE A 50 6.18 14.74 -1.34
CA PHE A 50 7.34 15.33 -0.66
C PHE A 50 6.90 16.13 0.58
N ASN A 51 7.48 15.82 1.73
CA ASN A 51 7.11 16.42 3.00
C ASN A 51 8.04 17.57 3.41
N THR A 52 7.50 18.52 4.17
CA THR A 52 8.23 19.72 4.64
C THR A 52 9.41 19.41 5.57
N ASP A 53 9.47 18.21 6.16
CA ASP A 53 10.58 17.74 6.99
C ASP A 53 11.75 17.13 6.19
N GLY A 54 11.64 17.12 4.85
CA GLY A 54 12.61 16.56 3.91
C GLY A 54 12.43 15.06 3.63
N SER A 55 11.43 14.40 4.22
CA SER A 55 11.07 13.02 3.87
C SER A 55 10.17 12.97 2.62
N THR A 56 9.92 11.76 2.12
CA THR A 56 9.01 11.52 0.99
C THR A 56 8.23 10.23 1.24
N ASP A 57 6.96 10.25 0.85
CA ASP A 57 6.07 9.09 0.90
C ASP A 57 6.05 8.40 -0.46
N TYR A 58 6.10 7.06 -0.49
CA TYR A 58 6.28 6.29 -1.71
C TYR A 58 5.19 5.24 -1.95
N GLY A 59 4.71 5.20 -3.19
CA GLY A 59 3.92 4.12 -3.78
C GLY A 59 2.50 4.00 -3.23
N ILE A 60 1.90 2.82 -3.47
CA ILE A 60 0.48 2.52 -3.22
C ILE A 60 0.01 2.66 -1.77
N PHE A 61 0.93 2.71 -0.81
CA PHE A 61 0.63 2.90 0.62
C PHE A 61 1.30 4.16 1.19
N GLN A 62 1.84 5.07 0.37
CA GLN A 62 2.54 6.28 0.80
C GLN A 62 3.49 6.02 1.99
N ILE A 63 4.41 5.05 1.79
CA ILE A 63 5.34 4.61 2.84
C ILE A 63 6.48 5.63 2.95
N ASN A 64 6.61 6.25 4.13
CA ASN A 64 7.52 7.36 4.39
C ASN A 64 9.01 6.96 4.56
N SER A 65 9.90 7.68 3.89
CA SER A 65 11.36 7.47 3.88
C SER A 65 12.08 7.84 5.18
N ARG A 66 11.49 8.57 6.12
CA ARG A 66 12.11 8.83 7.44
C ARG A 66 12.27 7.53 8.23
N TRP A 67 11.33 6.60 8.07
CA TRP A 67 11.17 5.45 8.95
C TRP A 67 11.38 4.12 8.24
N TRP A 68 10.87 3.96 7.03
CA TRP A 68 10.61 2.63 6.47
C TRP A 68 11.57 2.20 5.36
N CYS A 69 11.97 3.10 4.50
CA CYS A 69 12.83 2.83 3.34
C CYS A 69 13.95 3.88 3.22
N GLU A 70 14.99 3.57 2.43
CA GLU A 70 16.09 4.50 2.13
C GLU A 70 15.96 5.11 0.72
N ASP A 71 16.04 6.44 0.62
CA ASP A 71 16.01 7.18 -0.65
C ASP A 71 17.30 7.96 -0.94
N GLY A 72 18.30 7.90 -0.04
CA GLY A 72 19.60 8.55 -0.20
C GLY A 72 19.59 10.07 -0.01
N ARG A 73 18.44 10.66 0.33
CA ARG A 73 18.29 12.12 0.55
C ARG A 73 17.62 12.47 1.89
N THR A 74 16.84 11.56 2.46
CA THR A 74 16.11 11.79 3.72
C THR A 74 17.05 11.74 4.92
N PRO A 75 17.28 12.84 5.66
CA PRO A 75 18.27 12.86 6.72
C PRO A 75 17.90 11.91 7.87
N ARG A 76 18.84 11.03 8.25
CA ARG A 76 18.68 10.07 9.36
C ARG A 76 17.50 9.09 9.18
N SER A 77 17.27 8.60 7.96
CA SER A 77 16.34 7.48 7.72
C SER A 77 16.64 6.30 8.66
N LYS A 78 15.59 5.59 9.07
CA LYS A 78 15.70 4.34 9.85
C LYS A 78 15.68 3.08 8.99
N ASN A 79 15.21 3.17 7.74
CA ASN A 79 15.08 2.06 6.80
C ASN A 79 14.60 0.74 7.46
N ALA A 80 13.52 0.80 8.25
CA ALA A 80 13.05 -0.32 9.07
C ALA A 80 12.47 -1.51 8.28
N CYS A 81 12.23 -1.35 6.97
CA CYS A 81 11.92 -2.44 6.03
C CYS A 81 13.16 -2.95 5.28
N SER A 82 14.33 -2.31 5.43
CA SER A 82 15.62 -2.67 4.79
C SER A 82 15.55 -2.74 3.26
N ILE A 83 14.97 -1.72 2.64
CA ILE A 83 14.74 -1.59 1.20
C ILE A 83 15.06 -0.18 0.70
N SER A 84 15.34 -0.03 -0.59
CA SER A 84 15.31 1.29 -1.23
C SER A 84 13.86 1.72 -1.48
N CYS A 85 13.54 3.00 -1.29
CA CYS A 85 12.21 3.55 -1.55
C CYS A 85 11.77 3.40 -3.03
N SER A 86 12.71 3.29 -3.97
CA SER A 86 12.39 3.00 -5.38
C SER A 86 11.68 1.65 -5.58
N ALA A 87 11.94 0.66 -4.71
CA ALA A 87 11.28 -0.65 -4.75
C ALA A 87 9.81 -0.61 -4.30
N LEU A 88 9.33 0.53 -3.79
CA LEU A 88 7.92 0.78 -3.47
C LEU A 88 7.14 1.39 -4.65
N VAL A 89 7.86 1.88 -5.67
CA VAL A 89 7.33 2.51 -6.88
C VAL A 89 7.39 1.50 -8.03
N SER A 90 6.49 0.52 -7.97
CA SER A 90 6.44 -0.59 -8.94
C SER A 90 5.03 -1.16 -9.06
N ASP A 91 4.69 -1.65 -10.26
CA ASP A 91 3.47 -2.45 -10.49
C ASP A 91 3.45 -3.74 -9.66
N ASP A 92 4.63 -4.27 -9.31
CA ASP A 92 4.77 -5.37 -8.36
C ASP A 92 4.71 -4.87 -6.90
N VAL A 93 3.49 -4.73 -6.40
CA VAL A 93 3.21 -4.27 -5.03
C VAL A 93 3.66 -5.22 -3.91
N ARG A 94 4.28 -6.38 -4.21
CA ARG A 94 4.71 -7.34 -3.17
C ARG A 94 5.69 -6.75 -2.16
N VAL A 95 6.61 -5.89 -2.59
CA VAL A 95 7.55 -5.20 -1.70
C VAL A 95 6.80 -4.22 -0.79
N ALA A 96 5.90 -3.42 -1.36
CA ALA A 96 5.06 -2.48 -0.61
C ALA A 96 4.15 -3.19 0.41
N ILE A 97 3.53 -4.31 0.05
CA ILE A 97 2.71 -5.14 0.95
C ILE A 97 3.56 -5.69 2.12
N ASN A 98 4.78 -6.17 1.84
CA ASN A 98 5.66 -6.70 2.89
C ASN A 98 6.14 -5.60 3.84
N CYS A 99 6.44 -4.40 3.33
CA CYS A 99 6.80 -3.27 4.16
C CYS A 99 5.58 -2.75 4.96
N ALA A 100 4.39 -2.64 4.37
CA ALA A 100 3.16 -2.30 5.11
C ALA A 100 2.85 -3.32 6.23
N LYS A 101 3.07 -4.62 5.97
CA LYS A 101 3.01 -5.69 7.01
C LYS A 101 4.06 -5.53 8.11
N ARG A 102 5.21 -4.91 7.83
CA ARG A 102 6.19 -4.51 8.85
C ARG A 102 5.69 -3.30 9.65
N VAL A 103 5.14 -2.27 9.00
CA VAL A 103 4.59 -1.07 9.69
C VAL A 103 3.51 -1.45 10.69
N VAL A 104 2.50 -2.25 10.30
CA VAL A 104 1.36 -2.61 11.18
C VAL A 104 1.74 -3.49 12.38
N ARG A 105 2.98 -3.97 12.47
CA ARG A 105 3.50 -4.69 13.66
C ARG A 105 4.00 -3.74 14.75
N ASP A 106 4.27 -2.47 14.43
CA ASP A 106 4.58 -1.47 15.45
C ASP A 106 3.28 -1.04 16.19
N PRO A 107 3.36 -0.49 17.42
CA PRO A 107 2.19 -0.28 18.29
C PRO A 107 1.05 0.56 17.70
N ASN A 108 1.32 1.40 16.71
CA ASN A 108 0.31 2.21 16.03
C ASN A 108 -0.57 1.40 15.05
N GLY A 109 -0.12 0.23 14.58
CA GLY A 109 -0.86 -0.57 13.60
C GLY A 109 -1.21 0.22 12.34
N MET A 110 -2.47 0.13 11.89
CA MET A 110 -3.00 0.92 10.77
C MET A 110 -3.07 2.44 11.06
N ARG A 111 -3.03 2.87 12.33
CA ARG A 111 -3.07 4.31 12.70
C ARG A 111 -1.76 5.04 12.40
N ALA A 112 -0.73 4.34 11.93
CA ALA A 112 0.48 4.96 11.38
C ALA A 112 0.18 5.83 10.14
N TRP A 113 -0.93 5.56 9.44
CA TRP A 113 -1.35 6.28 8.25
C TRP A 113 -2.42 7.33 8.54
N VAL A 114 -2.22 8.54 8.04
CA VAL A 114 -3.12 9.68 8.26
C VAL A 114 -4.37 9.57 7.40
N GLY A 115 -4.24 9.16 6.13
CA GLY A 115 -5.36 8.91 5.25
C GLY A 115 -6.27 7.81 5.79
N TRP A 116 -5.70 6.71 6.28
CA TRP A 116 -6.49 5.65 6.92
C TRP A 116 -7.27 6.13 8.15
N ARG A 117 -6.62 6.88 9.06
CA ARG A 117 -7.30 7.46 10.24
C ARG A 117 -8.46 8.38 9.87
N ASN A 118 -8.30 9.19 8.82
CA ASN A 118 -9.31 10.18 8.44
C ASN A 118 -10.48 9.56 7.63
N HIS A 119 -10.19 8.57 6.78
CA HIS A 119 -11.12 8.07 5.76
C HIS A 119 -11.58 6.61 5.94
N CYS A 120 -10.93 5.82 6.78
CA CYS A 120 -11.20 4.39 6.96
C CYS A 120 -11.49 3.98 8.41
N GLU A 121 -10.82 4.61 9.38
CA GLU A 121 -10.99 4.29 10.80
C GLU A 121 -12.43 4.56 11.27
N HIS A 122 -12.99 3.62 12.03
CA HIS A 122 -14.39 3.62 12.51
C HIS A 122 -15.46 3.72 11.41
N ARG A 123 -15.14 3.43 10.14
CA ARG A 123 -16.12 3.38 9.04
C ARG A 123 -16.36 1.94 8.58
N ASP A 124 -17.54 1.70 8.01
CA ASP A 124 -17.74 0.49 7.22
C ASP A 124 -16.97 0.61 5.91
N VAL A 125 -15.97 -0.25 5.75
CA VAL A 125 -15.11 -0.36 4.57
C VAL A 125 -15.40 -1.64 3.76
N SER A 126 -16.44 -2.41 4.11
CA SER A 126 -16.83 -3.64 3.40
C SER A 126 -17.10 -3.40 1.90
N SER A 127 -17.60 -2.21 1.55
CA SER A 127 -17.84 -1.75 0.17
C SER A 127 -16.59 -1.80 -0.73
N TYR A 128 -15.39 -1.64 -0.18
CA TYR A 128 -14.13 -1.77 -0.94
C TYR A 128 -13.85 -3.19 -1.45
N LEU A 129 -14.57 -4.20 -0.96
CA LEU A 129 -14.51 -5.59 -1.44
C LEU A 129 -15.82 -6.03 -2.10
N ALA A 130 -16.81 -5.14 -2.27
CA ALA A 130 -18.07 -5.47 -2.91
C ALA A 130 -17.86 -5.86 -4.38
N GLY A 131 -18.33 -7.04 -4.76
CA GLY A 131 -18.12 -7.60 -6.10
C GLY A 131 -16.78 -8.30 -6.32
N CYS A 132 -15.85 -8.27 -5.36
CA CYS A 132 -14.68 -9.13 -5.38
C CYS A 132 -15.08 -10.59 -5.15
N ARG A 133 -14.59 -11.51 -5.99
CA ARG A 133 -14.62 -12.95 -5.69
C ARG A 133 -13.40 -13.28 -4.83
N LEU A 134 -13.63 -13.53 -3.54
CA LEU A 134 -12.61 -13.79 -2.51
C LEU A 134 -12.44 -15.30 -2.24
#